data_AF-A0A7X9D8M5-F1
#
_entry.id   AF-A0A7X9D8M5-F1
#
_cell.length_a   1.000
_cell.length_b   1.000
_cell.length_c   1.000
_cell.angle_alpha   90.00
_cell.angle_beta   90.00
_cell.angle_gamma   90.00
#
_symmetry.space_group_name_H-M   'P 1'
#
loop_
_entity.id
_entity.type
_entity.pdbx_description
1 polymer ?
#
loop_
_entity_poly.entity_id
_entity_poly.type
_entity_poly.pdbx_seq_one_letter_code
_entity_poly.pdbx_strand_id
1 'polypeptide(L)' 'DRIAEGALKKFYKEVTLLQQEYIKDNKLTVGEFLKQHDKDLEVVDFKRVSLND' A
#
# COMPACT_ATOMS: atom_id res chain seq x y z
N ASP A 1 18.51 1.24 16.41
CA ASP A 1 18.31 0.69 15.04
C ASP A 1 16.98 -0.02 14.86
N ARG A 2 16.71 -1.11 15.58
CA ARG A 2 15.45 -1.90 15.44
C ARG A 2 14.14 -1.10 15.62
N ILE A 3 14.14 -0.05 16.44
CA ILE A 3 12.96 0.83 16.64
C ILE A 3 12.71 1.70 15.40
N ALA A 4 13.77 2.26 14.81
CA ALA A 4 13.67 3.08 13.60
C ALA A 4 13.20 2.24 12.40
N GLU A 5 13.71 1.01 12.27
CA GLU A 5 13.24 0.05 11.27
C GLU A 5 11.75 -0.29 11.44
N GLY A 6 11.29 -0.47 12.69
CA GLY A 6 9.89 -0.72 13.00
C GLY A 6 8.99 0.45 12.60
N ALA A 7 9.40 1.68 12.89
CA ALA A 7 8.68 2.89 12.50
C ALA A 7 8.61 3.03 10.97
N LEU A 8 9.70 2.74 10.26
CA LEU A 8 9.74 2.78 8.80
C LEU A 8 8.82 1.73 8.16
N LYS A 9 8.80 0.51 8.71
CA LYS A 9 7.87 -0.55 8.27
C LYS A 9 6.41 -0.14 8.48
N LYS A 10 6.09 0.49 9.61
CA LYS A 10 4.75 1.02 9.88
C LYS A 10 4.38 2.11 8.88
N PHE A 11 5.28 3.06 8.64
CA PHE A 11 5.07 4.13 7.67
C PHE A 11 4.72 3.57 6.29
N TYR A 12 5.50 2.61 5.76
CA TYR A 12 5.19 2.00 4.45
C TYR A 12 3.80 1.36 4.41
N LYS A 13 3.41 0.63 5.45
CA LYS A 13 2.08 0.02 5.53
C LYS A 13 0.94 1.03 5.58
N GLU A 14 1.15 2.21 6.16
CA GLU A 14 0.08 3.21 6.36
C GLU A 14 -0.02 4.22 5.22
N VAL A 15 1.10 4.61 4.62
CA VAL A 15 1.11 5.77 3.69
C VAL A 15 1.50 5.43 2.25
N THR A 16 2.01 4.23 1.96
CA THR A 16 2.39 3.86 0.59
C THR A 16 1.39 2.88 -0.01
N LEU A 17 0.70 3.31 -1.07
CA LEU A 17 -0.42 2.58 -1.68
C LEU A 17 -0.11 1.11 -1.93
N LEU A 18 1.03 0.79 -2.54
CA LEU A 18 1.37 -0.59 -2.91
C LEU A 18 1.67 -1.50 -1.71
N GLN A 19 2.07 -0.94 -0.56
CA GLN A 19 2.41 -1.71 0.65
C GLN A 19 1.27 -1.73 1.69
N GLN A 20 0.19 -1.01 1.41
CA GLN A 20 -1.04 -1.06 2.20
C GLN A 20 -1.72 -2.42 2.01
N GLU A 21 -2.39 -2.87 3.08
CA GLU A 21 -3.26 -4.04 3.05
C GLU A 21 -4.45 -3.80 2.11
N TYR A 22 -4.78 -4.79 1.30
CA TYR A 22 -5.87 -4.72 0.36
C TYR A 22 -7.20 -4.83 1.10
N ILE A 23 -8.05 -3.80 1.02
CA ILE A 23 -9.28 -3.67 1.82
C ILE A 23 -10.24 -4.86 1.68
N LYS A 24 -10.23 -5.57 0.55
CA LYS A 24 -11.10 -6.75 0.34
C LYS A 24 -10.46 -8.07 0.80
N ASP A 25 -9.14 -8.10 0.98
CA ASP A 25 -8.40 -9.24 1.52
C ASP A 25 -7.13 -8.75 2.21
N ASN A 26 -7.20 -8.52 3.52
CA ASN A 26 -6.10 -7.98 4.32
C ASN A 26 -4.89 -8.92 4.43
N LYS A 27 -4.96 -10.13 3.84
CA LYS A 27 -3.80 -11.04 3.74
C LYS A 27 -2.85 -10.64 2.60
N LEU A 28 -3.30 -9.79 1.70
CA LEU A 28 -2.54 -9.31 0.54
C LEU A 28 -2.31 -7.81 0.67
N THR A 29 -1.19 -7.35 0.11
CA THR A 29 -0.98 -5.93 -0.19
C THR A 29 -1.63 -5.56 -1.53
N VAL A 30 -1.87 -4.26 -1.75
CA VAL A 30 -2.35 -3.77 -3.06
C VAL A 30 -1.37 -4.15 -4.19
N GLY A 31 -0.06 -4.08 -3.95
CA GLY A 31 0.94 -4.46 -4.95
C GLY A 31 0.91 -5.95 -5.31
N GLU A 32 0.71 -6.83 -4.32
CA GLU A 32 0.56 -8.27 -4.56
C GLU A 32 -0.73 -8.59 -5.32
N PHE A 33 -1.82 -7.91 -5.00
CA PHE A 33 -3.08 -8.04 -5.72
C PHE A 33 -2.93 -7.68 -7.21
N LEU A 34 -2.24 -6.58 -7.53
CA LEU A 34 -2.00 -6.17 -8.93
C LEU A 34 -1.20 -7.24 -9.69
N LYS A 35 -0.11 -7.73 -9.10
CA LYS A 35 0.77 -8.74 -9.70
C LYS A 35 0.10 -10.10 -9.95
N GLN A 36 -0.92 -10.45 -9.18
CA GLN A 36 -1.72 -11.66 -9.39
C GLN A 36 -2.56 -11.58 -10.67
N HIS A 37 -2.93 -10.37 -11.10
CA HIS A 37 -3.72 -10.15 -12.30
C HIS A 37 -2.82 -9.99 -13.53
N ASP A 38 -1.75 -9.21 -13.40
CA ASP A 38 -0.73 -9.04 -14.44
C ASP A 38 0.58 -8.58 -13.78
N LYS A 39 1.70 -9.17 -14.21
CA LYS A 39 3.02 -8.88 -13.65
C LYS A 39 3.52 -7.48 -13.99
N ASP A 40 3.06 -6.92 -15.11
CA ASP A 40 3.50 -5.63 -15.64
C ASP A 40 2.49 -4.51 -15.31
N LEU A 41 1.44 -4.80 -14.53
CA LEU A 41 0.43 -3.83 -14.13
C LEU A 41 0.94 -2.94 -12.99
N GLU A 42 0.99 -1.63 -13.27
CA GLU A 42 1.47 -0.62 -12.33
C GLU A 42 0.46 0.51 -12.10
N VAL A 43 0.47 1.06 -10.88
CA VAL A 43 -0.26 2.29 -10.57
C VAL A 43 0.62 3.47 -10.93
N VAL A 44 0.20 4.25 -11.92
CA VAL A 44 0.96 5.41 -12.42
C VAL A 44 0.72 6.65 -11.55
N ASP A 45 -0.51 6.86 -11.09
CA ASP A 45 -0.88 8.00 -10.24
C ASP A 45 -2.17 7.70 -9.45
N PHE A 46 -2.37 8.36 -8.31
CA PHE A 46 -3.64 8.35 -7.58
C PHE A 46 -3.90 9.68 -6.87
N LYS A 47 -5.18 10.06 -6.80
CA LYS A 47 -5.61 11.26 -6.08
C LYS A 47 -6.76 10.91 -5.13
N ARG A 48 -6.57 11.20 -3.84
CA ARG A 48 -7.62 11.12 -2.82
C ARG A 48 -8.18 12.52 -2.56
N VAL A 49 -9.50 12.65 -2.55
CA VAL A 49 -10.22 13.89 -2.18
C VAL A 49 -11.20 13.54 -1.05
N SER A 50 -11.23 14.37 -0.02
CA SER A 50 -12.14 14.27 1.13
C SER A 50 -12.85 15.62 1.29
N LEU A 51 -14.14 15.61 1.59
CA LEU A 51 -14.91 16.85 1.85
C LEU A 51 -14.72 17.38 3.28
N ASN A 52 -14.11 16.59 4.16
CA ASN A 52 -14.03 16.83 5.60
C ASN A 52 -12.58 16.94 6.12
N ASP A 53 -11.60 17.07 5.22
CA ASP A 53 -10.19 17.32 5.60
C ASP A 53 -9.93 18.85 5.67
#